data_AF-A0A2S2QWU7-F1
#
_entry.id   AF-A0A2S2QWU7-F1
#
_cell.length_a   1.000
_cell.length_b   1.000
_cell.length_c   1.000
_cell.angle_alpha   90.00
_cell.angle_beta   90.00
_cell.angle_gamma   90.00
#
_symmetry.space_group_name_H-M   'P 1'
#
loop_
_entity.id
_entity.type
_entity.pdbx_description
1 polymer ?
#
loop_
_entity_poly.entity_id
_entity_poly.type
_entity_poly.pdbx_seq_one_letter_code
_entity_poly.pdbx_strand_id
1 'polypeptide(L)'
;VLKISDVNKLIVPVSENNEVIYYVHNEELFDVIYKVHLSIGHGERNRMKHEIINLVFDYMVQEMLPLVTCQKPAFRKLIMGLSGVSGTSLLPDSRVMGKELNRYE
;
A
#
# COMPACT_ATOMS: atom_id res chain seq x y z
N VAL A 1 -17.00 -9.63 -7.66
CA VAL A 1 -16.14 -9.46 -8.87
C VAL A 1 -16.63 -8.22 -9.59
N LEU A 2 -15.73 -7.28 -9.86
CA LEU A 2 -16.06 -5.98 -10.45
C LEU A 2 -15.53 -5.96 -11.88
N LYS A 3 -16.38 -5.60 -12.85
CA LYS A 3 -16.03 -5.60 -14.26
C LYS A 3 -15.62 -4.19 -14.67
N ILE A 4 -14.37 -3.99 -15.07
CA ILE A 4 -13.84 -2.71 -15.55
C ILE A 4 -13.35 -2.93 -16.98
N SER A 5 -13.92 -2.18 -17.93
CA SER A 5 -13.59 -2.29 -19.37
C SER A 5 -13.61 -3.73 -19.89
N ASP A 6 -14.67 -4.47 -19.54
CA ASP A 6 -14.88 -5.89 -19.88
C ASP A 6 -13.93 -6.92 -19.29
N VAL A 7 -12.97 -6.50 -18.47
CA VAL A 7 -12.10 -7.42 -17.73
C VAL A 7 -12.67 -7.69 -16.35
N ASN A 8 -12.87 -8.96 -16.02
CA ASN A 8 -13.25 -9.39 -14.67
C ASN A 8 -12.07 -9.18 -13.72
N LYS A 9 -12.17 -8.17 -12.85
CA LYS A 9 -11.20 -7.93 -11.78
C LYS A 9 -11.79 -8.34 -10.44
N LEU A 10 -11.06 -9.11 -9.66
CA LEU A 10 -11.48 -9.57 -8.34
C LEU A 10 -11.27 -8.46 -7.30
N ILE A 11 -11.95 -7.33 -7.49
CA ILE A 11 -11.95 -6.25 -6.50
C ILE A 11 -12.94 -6.66 -5.42
N VAL A 12 -12.43 -6.98 -4.24
CA VAL A 12 -13.24 -7.09 -3.02
C VAL A 12 -12.75 -5.98 -2.09
N PRO A 13 -13.61 -5.02 -1.71
CA PRO A 13 -13.25 -4.05 -0.69
C PRO A 13 -12.97 -4.80 0.62
N VAL A 14 -11.83 -4.49 1.26
CA VAL A 14 -11.40 -5.11 2.52
C VAL A 14 -11.96 -4.36 3.74
N SER A 15 -12.47 -3.12 3.55
CA SER A 15 -13.11 -2.29 4.58
C SER A 15 -14.14 -1.33 3.97
N GLU A 16 -15.00 -0.75 4.83
CA GLU A 16 -16.02 0.27 4.47
C GLU A 16 -15.41 1.51 3.78
N ASN A 17 -14.11 1.75 3.94
CA ASN A 17 -13.40 2.90 3.37
C ASN A 17 -12.86 2.67 1.94
N ASN A 18 -13.17 1.54 1.31
CA ASN A 18 -12.77 1.24 -0.08
C ASN A 18 -11.24 1.29 -0.32
N GLU A 19 -10.43 1.11 0.72
CA GLU A 19 -8.96 1.11 0.59
C GLU A 19 -8.49 -0.18 -0.10
N VAL A 20 -8.08 -0.02 -1.37
CA VAL A 20 -7.43 -1.10 -2.13
C VAL A 20 -5.93 -1.00 -1.90
N ILE A 21 -5.35 -2.02 -1.26
CA ILE A 21 -3.96 -2.00 -0.82
C ILE A 21 -2.99 -2.45 -1.93
N TYR A 22 -3.40 -3.31 -2.87
CA TYR A 22 -2.58 -3.71 -4.03
C TYR A 22 -3.41 -4.46 -5.09
N TYR A 23 -2.91 -4.53 -6.34
CA TYR A 23 -3.47 -5.36 -7.42
C TYR A 23 -2.43 -6.39 -7.89
N VAL A 24 -2.77 -7.67 -7.79
CA VAL A 24 -2.04 -8.78 -8.45
C VAL A 24 -2.78 -9.12 -9.75
N HIS A 25 -2.06 -9.41 -10.84
CA HIS A 25 -2.70 -9.97 -12.02
C HIS A 25 -3.25 -11.37 -11.71
N ASN A 26 -4.42 -11.74 -12.25
CA ASN A 26 -5.02 -13.06 -11.98
C ASN A 26 -4.05 -14.22 -12.31
N GLU A 27 -3.20 -14.04 -13.33
CA GLU A 27 -2.19 -15.00 -13.76
C GLU A 27 -1.07 -15.20 -12.71
N GLU A 28 -0.77 -14.18 -11.91
CA GLU A 28 0.29 -14.19 -10.90
C GLU A 28 -0.22 -14.57 -9.50
N LEU A 29 -1.55 -14.61 -9.32
CA LEU A 29 -2.19 -14.81 -8.02
C LEU A 29 -1.81 -16.15 -7.38
N PHE A 30 -1.80 -17.23 -8.16
CA PHE A 30 -1.43 -18.55 -7.66
C PHE A 30 0.03 -18.56 -7.19
N ASP A 31 0.94 -18.00 -7.98
CA ASP A 31 2.37 -17.99 -7.68
C ASP A 31 2.69 -17.21 -6.40
N VAL A 32 2.05 -16.04 -6.21
CA VAL A 32 2.22 -15.25 -4.99
C VAL A 32 1.74 -16.03 -3.77
N ILE A 33 0.53 -16.59 -3.81
CA ILE A 33 -0.03 -17.37 -2.69
C ILE A 33 0.82 -18.61 -2.43
N TYR A 34 1.24 -19.32 -3.47
CA TYR A 34 2.04 -20.54 -3.35
C TYR A 34 3.42 -20.27 -2.77
N LYS A 35 4.12 -19.22 -3.24
CA LYS A 35 5.43 -18.81 -2.69
C LYS A 35 5.33 -18.45 -1.21
N VAL A 36 4.32 -17.68 -0.81
CA VAL A 36 4.09 -17.34 0.60
C VAL A 36 3.75 -18.58 1.43
N HIS A 37 2.90 -19.47 0.91
CA HIS A 37 2.56 -20.72 1.57
C HIS A 37 3.81 -21.57 1.85
N LEU A 38 4.71 -21.67 0.87
CA LEU A 38 5.99 -22.36 1.03
C LEU A 38 6.93 -21.64 2.00
N SER A 39 7.08 -20.31 1.90
CA SER A 39 8.03 -19.55 2.72
C SER A 39 7.73 -19.62 4.21
N ILE A 40 6.45 -19.71 4.58
CA ILE A 40 6.02 -19.80 5.99
C ILE A 40 5.82 -21.24 6.49
N GLY A 41 6.26 -22.24 5.72
CA GLY A 41 6.18 -23.65 6.08
C GLY A 41 4.74 -24.19 6.10
N HIS A 42 4.03 -24.02 4.99
CA HIS A 42 2.64 -24.47 4.80
C HIS A 42 1.63 -23.83 5.77
N GLY A 43 1.81 -22.54 6.05
CA GLY A 43 1.00 -21.86 7.04
C GLY A 43 -0.46 -21.65 6.66
N GLU A 44 -1.28 -21.59 7.69
CA GLU A 44 -2.71 -21.35 7.56
C GLU A 44 -3.01 -19.98 6.96
N ARG A 45 -4.26 -19.84 6.49
CA ARG A 45 -4.79 -18.66 5.79
C ARG A 45 -4.47 -17.33 6.47
N ASN A 46 -4.61 -17.25 7.79
CA ASN A 46 -4.39 -15.99 8.52
C ASN A 46 -2.91 -15.58 8.53
N ARG A 47 -1.99 -16.54 8.64
CA ARG A 47 -0.55 -16.27 8.54
C ARG A 47 -0.17 -15.84 7.13
N MET A 48 -0.70 -16.53 6.11
CA MET A 48 -0.50 -16.13 4.71
C MET A 48 -1.02 -14.71 4.44
N LYS A 49 -2.20 -14.35 4.98
CA LYS A 49 -2.75 -13.00 4.83
C LYS A 49 -1.83 -11.95 5.44
N HIS A 50 -1.33 -12.19 6.65
CA HIS A 50 -0.43 -11.26 7.33
C HIS A 50 0.89 -11.09 6.56
N GLU A 51 1.48 -12.20 6.10
CA GLU A 51 2.72 -12.18 5.32
C GLU A 51 2.58 -11.43 3.99
N ILE A 52 1.48 -11.65 3.26
CA ILE A 52 1.21 -10.93 2.00
C ILE A 52 1.08 -9.42 2.25
N ILE A 53 0.42 -9.01 3.35
CA ILE A 53 0.30 -7.59 3.71
C ILE A 53 1.68 -6.99 3.99
N ASN A 54 2.53 -7.69 4.74
CA ASN A 54 3.89 -7.24 5.05
C ASN A 54 4.75 -7.12 3.78
N LEU A 55 4.73 -8.11 2.89
CA LEU A 55 5.47 -8.06 1.62
C LEU A 55 5.04 -6.87 0.75
N VAL A 56 3.74 -6.58 0.68
CA VAL A 56 3.22 -5.43 -0.06
C VAL A 56 3.70 -4.12 0.57
N PHE A 57 3.65 -4.01 1.90
CA PHE A 57 4.12 -2.84 2.62
C PHE A 57 5.62 -2.61 2.40
N ASP A 58 6.43 -3.66 2.51
CA ASP A 58 7.87 -3.62 2.27
C ASP A 58 8.18 -3.13 0.85
N TYR A 59 7.51 -3.68 -0.16
CA TYR A 59 7.66 -3.22 -1.54
C TYR A 59 7.31 -1.74 -1.69
N MET A 60 6.21 -1.28 -1.08
CA MET A 60 5.84 0.14 -1.12
C MET A 60 6.92 1.02 -0.50
N VAL A 61 7.43 0.66 0.68
CA VAL A 61 8.47 1.44 1.36
C VAL A 61 9.76 1.47 0.55
N GLN A 62 10.19 0.33 -0.01
CA GLN A 62 11.47 0.16 -0.68
C GLN A 62 11.48 0.73 -2.12
N GLU A 63 10.46 0.41 -2.92
CA GLU A 63 10.46 0.74 -4.36
C GLU A 63 9.70 2.03 -4.67
N MET A 64 8.54 2.23 -4.05
CA MET A 64 7.74 3.44 -4.30
C MET A 64 8.27 4.66 -3.55
N LEU A 65 9.16 4.44 -2.56
CA LEU A 65 9.81 5.45 -1.74
C LEU A 65 8.86 6.57 -1.28
N PRO A 66 7.69 6.25 -0.69
CA PRO A 66 6.63 7.21 -0.40
C PRO A 66 7.13 8.34 0.51
N LEU A 67 7.98 8.02 1.50
CA LEU A 67 8.58 9.02 2.39
C LEU A 67 9.45 10.04 1.64
N VAL A 68 10.20 9.61 0.62
CA VAL A 68 11.00 10.51 -0.22
C VAL A 68 10.09 11.32 -1.13
N THR A 69 9.10 10.67 -1.74
CA THR A 69 8.13 11.31 -2.62
C THR A 69 7.35 12.42 -1.91
N CYS A 70 6.92 12.19 -0.67
CA CYS A 70 6.20 13.20 0.13
C CYS A 70 7.06 14.42 0.52
N GLN A 71 8.39 14.30 0.47
CA GLN A 71 9.31 15.42 0.70
C GLN A 71 9.56 16.24 -0.58
N LYS A 72 9.23 15.70 -1.76
CA LYS A 72 9.48 16.40 -3.04
C LYS A 72 8.67 17.71 -3.10
N PRO A 73 9.28 18.84 -3.51
CA PRO A 73 8.58 20.12 -3.58
C PRO A 73 7.31 20.10 -4.44
N ALA A 74 7.33 19.38 -5.56
CA ALA A 74 6.17 19.22 -6.44
C ALA A 74 4.99 18.53 -5.74
N PHE A 75 5.28 17.47 -4.98
CA PHE A 75 4.27 16.76 -4.21
C PHE A 75 3.74 17.62 -3.06
N ARG A 76 4.61 18.32 -2.32
CA ARG A 76 4.18 19.24 -1.27
C ARG A 76 3.28 20.35 -1.81
N LYS A 77 3.62 20.93 -2.97
CA LYS A 77 2.76 21.91 -3.67
C LYS A 77 1.40 21.32 -4.07
N LEU A 78 1.38 20.10 -4.58
CA LEU A 78 0.14 19.39 -4.89
C LEU A 78 -0.75 19.27 -3.65
N ILE A 79 -0.21 18.75 -2.55
CA ILE A 79 -0.96 18.60 -1.29
C ILE A 79 -1.46 19.95 -0.79
N MET A 80 -0.62 21.00 -0.78
CA MET A 80 -1.02 22.36 -0.41
C MET A 80 -2.19 22.87 -1.26
N GLY A 81 -2.15 22.66 -2.58
CA GLY A 81 -3.23 23.03 -3.48
C GLY A 81 -4.54 22.28 -3.21
N LEU A 82 -4.47 21.00 -2.88
CA LEU A 82 -5.64 20.16 -2.58
C LEU A 82 -6.25 20.44 -1.19
N SER A 83 -5.42 20.76 -0.21
CA SER A 83 -5.84 20.94 1.19
C SER A 83 -6.05 22.40 1.58
N GLY A 84 -5.77 23.34 0.68
CA GLY A 84 -5.97 24.78 0.90
C GLY A 84 -5.00 25.40 1.90
N VAL A 85 -3.94 24.68 2.32
CA VAL A 85 -2.92 25.20 3.24
C VAL A 85 -1.81 25.93 2.49
N SER A 86 -1.50 27.14 2.95
CA SER A 86 -0.52 28.03 2.29
C SER A 86 0.91 27.91 2.83
N GLY A 87 1.10 27.22 3.97
CA GLY A 87 2.40 27.13 4.66
C GLY A 87 3.05 25.76 4.54
N THR A 88 4.30 25.70 4.09
CA THR A 88 5.08 24.45 4.05
C THR A 88 5.39 23.90 5.44
N SER A 89 5.36 24.74 6.48
CA SER A 89 5.52 24.37 7.89
C SER A 89 4.34 23.59 8.47
N LEU A 90 3.18 23.63 7.80
CA LEU A 90 1.97 22.92 8.21
C LEU A 90 1.96 21.47 7.70
N LEU A 91 2.81 21.14 6.73
CA LEU A 91 2.97 19.79 6.23
C LEU A 91 3.99 19.03 7.08
N PRO A 92 3.69 17.80 7.52
CA PRO A 92 4.59 17.02 8.35
C PRO A 92 5.94 16.80 7.67
N ASP A 93 6.99 16.73 8.49
CA ASP A 93 8.34 16.41 8.06
C ASP A 93 8.55 14.88 7.98
N SER A 94 9.69 14.48 7.42
CA SER A 94 10.05 13.08 7.23
C SER A 94 10.15 12.30 8.54
N ARG A 95 10.52 12.97 9.63
CA ARG A 95 10.67 12.36 10.96
C ARG A 95 9.31 12.07 11.57
N VAL A 96 8.36 12.99 11.44
CA VAL A 96 6.97 12.79 11.89
C VAL A 96 6.32 11.68 11.08
N MET A 97 6.42 11.71 9.75
CA MET A 97 5.81 10.68 8.91
C MET A 97 6.42 9.29 9.13
N GLY A 98 7.74 9.19 9.28
CA GLY A 98 8.40 7.91 9.60
C GLY A 98 7.93 7.34 10.95
N LYS A 99 7.72 8.19 11.96
CA LYS A 99 7.17 7.75 13.25
C LYS A 99 5.74 7.24 13.14
N GLU A 100 4.88 7.84 12.32
CA GLU A 100 3.50 7.36 12.13
C GLU A 100 3.45 6.01 11.40
N LEU A 101 4.32 5.81 10.41
CA LEU A 101 4.38 4.54 9.67
C LEU A 101 4.78 3.37 10.58
N ASN A 102 5.78 3.59 11.45
CA ASN A 102 6.28 2.56 12.36
C ASN A 102 5.39 2.34 13.60
N ARG A 103 4.25 3.04 13.74
CA ARG A 103 3.29 2.78 14.84
C ARG A 103 2.40 1.56 14.60
N TYR A 104 2.37 1.06 13.36
CA TYR A 104 1.53 -0.04 12.94
C TYR A 104 2.31 -1.34 12.65
N GLU A 105 3.63 -1.32 12.87
CA GLU A 105 4.49 -2.51 13.04
C GLU A 105 4.38 -3.05 14.48
#